data_AF-A0A833LEP4-F1
#
_entry.id   AF-A0A833LEP4-F1
#
_cell.length_a   1.000
_cell.length_b   1.000
_cell.length_c   1.000
_cell.angle_alpha   90.00
_cell.angle_beta   90.00
_cell.angle_gamma   90.00
#
_symmetry.space_group_name_H-M   'P 1'
#
loop_
_entity.id
_entity.type
_entity.pdbx_description
1 polymer ?
#
loop_
_entity_poly.entity_id
_entity_poly.type
_entity_poly.pdbx_seq_one_letter_code
_entity_poly.pdbx_strand_id
1 'polypeptide(L)' 'LLGTFLDAGGRPVDHPLNRCVMAVAPAELTRVKISILASGGMHKAPVIRAILDAGYVNRLVTDAAVAKALTGG' A
#
# COMPACT_ATOMS: atom_id res chain seq x y z
N LEU A 1 -3.07 2.49 4.14
CA LEU A 1 -1.63 2.78 4.38
C LEU A 1 -1.53 3.99 5.29
N LEU A 2 -0.81 3.94 6.42
CA LEU A 2 -0.72 5.05 7.39
C LEU A 2 -2.09 5.59 7.85
N GLY A 3 -3.03 4.68 8.13
CA GLY A 3 -4.41 5.04 8.49
C GLY A 3 -5.26 5.61 7.33
N THR A 4 -4.70 5.79 6.13
CA THR A 4 -5.43 6.21 4.92
C THR A 4 -6.06 5.00 4.24
N PHE A 5 -7.36 5.07 3.98
CA PHE A 5 -8.11 4.10 3.18
C PHE A 5 -7.90 4.36 1.69
N LEU A 6 -7.60 3.31 0.93
CA LEU A 6 -7.24 3.39 -0.49
C LEU A 6 -8.19 2.56 -1.35
N ASP A 7 -8.45 3.02 -2.57
CA ASP A 7 -9.13 2.24 -3.60
C ASP A 7 -8.18 1.27 -4.32
N ALA A 8 -8.70 0.54 -5.30
CA ALA A 8 -7.93 -0.42 -6.10
C ALA A 8 -6.83 0.22 -6.97
N GLY A 9 -6.92 1.52 -7.25
CA GLY A 9 -5.88 2.29 -7.94
C GLY A 9 -4.88 2.93 -6.99
N GLY A 10 -4.98 2.64 -5.68
CA GLY A 10 -4.11 3.18 -4.64
C GLY A 10 -4.45 4.63 -4.27
N ARG A 11 -5.60 5.17 -4.71
CA ARG A 11 -5.98 6.55 -4.41
C ARG A 11 -6.72 6.62 -3.07
N PRO A 12 -6.48 7.65 -2.24
CA PRO A 12 -7.28 7.86 -1.04
C PRO A 12 -8.76 8.00 -1.38
N VAL A 13 -9.60 7.20 -0.72
CA VAL A 13 -11.06 7.34 -0.82
C VAL A 13 -11.54 8.50 0.07
N ASP A 14 -12.62 9.19 -0.30
CA ASP A 14 -13.19 10.24 0.56
C ASP A 14 -13.87 9.58 1.76
N HIS A 15 -13.13 9.52 2.87
CA HIS A 15 -13.56 8.87 4.10
C HIS A 15 -13.22 9.74 5.31
N PRO A 16 -14.15 9.98 6.24
CA PRO A 16 -13.92 10.87 7.38
C PRO A 16 -12.75 10.43 8.25
N LEU A 17 -12.52 9.12 8.40
CA LEU A 17 -11.38 8.60 9.18
C LEU A 17 -10.01 8.99 8.61
N ASN A 18 -9.90 9.29 7.32
CA ASN A 18 -8.64 9.78 6.75
C ASN A 18 -8.22 11.14 7.33
N ARG A 19 -9.14 11.88 7.97
CA ARG A 19 -8.88 13.17 8.64
C ARG A 19 -8.57 13.00 10.13
N CYS A 20 -8.65 11.76 10.65
CA CYS A 20 -8.45 11.44 12.06
C CYS A 20 -7.06 10.85 12.34
N VAL A 21 -6.15 10.87 11.35
CA VAL A 21 -4.82 10.27 11.46
C VAL A 21 -3.74 11.34 11.55
N MET A 22 -2.81 11.18 12.50
CA MET A 22 -1.64 12.06 12.68
C MET A 22 -0.41 11.45 11.98
N ALA A 23 -0.57 11.09 10.70
CA ALA A 23 0.49 10.49 9.88
C ALA A 23 0.73 11.31 8.61
N VAL A 24 1.92 11.19 8.03
CA VAL A 24 2.21 11.75 6.71
C VAL A 24 1.29 11.16 5.65
N ALA A 25 0.96 11.94 4.63
CA ALA A 25 0.13 11.44 3.54
C ALA A 25 0.89 10.35 2.76
N PRO A 26 0.21 9.31 2.22
CA PRO A 26 0.86 8.27 1.41
C PRO A 26 1.76 8.80 0.29
N ALA A 27 1.34 9.89 -0.36
CA ALA A 27 2.10 10.52 -1.43
C ALA A 27 3.47 11.07 -0.96
N GLU A 28 3.62 11.43 0.32
CA GLU A 28 4.90 11.92 0.85
C GLU A 28 5.95 10.81 0.96
N LEU A 29 5.52 9.54 1.08
CA LEU A 29 6.42 8.39 1.11
C LEU A 29 7.21 8.22 -0.19
N THR A 30 6.72 8.77 -1.31
CA THR A 30 7.43 8.75 -2.61
C THR A 30 8.77 9.49 -2.57
N ARG A 31 8.95 10.42 -1.61
CA ARG A 31 10.21 11.15 -1.41
C ARG A 31 11.24 10.34 -0.63
N VAL A 32 10.83 9.26 0.02
CA VAL A 32 11.70 8.41 0.84
C VAL A 32 12.46 7.47 -0.09
N LYS A 33 13.79 7.57 -0.09
CA LYS A 33 14.67 6.76 -0.96
C LYS A 33 14.48 5.26 -0.77
N ILE A 34 14.22 4.81 0.46
CA ILE A 34 14.01 3.39 0.79
C ILE A 34 12.77 3.28 1.68
N SER A 35 11.72 2.64 1.15
CA SER A 35 10.45 2.44 1.85
C SER A 35 10.00 0.99 1.67
N ILE A 36 9.83 0.29 2.80
CA ILE A 36 9.49 -1.14 2.84
C ILE A 36 8.05 -1.30 3.31
N LEU A 37 7.22 -1.92 2.48
CA LEU A 37 5.93 -2.47 2.91
C LEU A 37 6.13 -3.91 3.39
N ALA A 38 5.85 -4.19 4.66
CA ALA A 38 5.83 -5.54 5.20
C ALA A 38 4.37 -5.97 5.41
N SER A 39 3.85 -6.80 4.51
CA SER A 39 2.44 -7.23 4.55
C SER A 39 2.24 -8.54 3.78
N GLY A 40 1.35 -9.40 4.27
CA GLY A 40 0.98 -10.67 3.66
C GLY A 40 -0.50 -11.02 3.90
N GLY A 41 -0.91 -12.14 3.32
CA GLY A 41 -2.28 -12.64 3.32
C GLY A 41 -3.05 -12.27 2.04
N MET A 42 -3.64 -13.27 1.38
CA MET A 42 -4.33 -13.10 0.09
C MET A 42 -5.45 -12.06 0.11
N HIS A 43 -6.16 -11.89 1.22
CA HIS A 43 -7.18 -10.85 1.36
C HIS A 43 -6.62 -9.42 1.25
N LYS A 44 -5.30 -9.24 1.39
CA LYS A 44 -4.60 -7.95 1.22
C LYS A 44 -3.91 -7.83 -0.14
N ALA A 45 -3.87 -8.89 -0.96
CA ALA A 45 -3.20 -8.83 -2.26
C ALA A 45 -3.68 -7.65 -3.13
N PRO A 46 -4.98 -7.33 -3.21
CA PRO A 46 -5.44 -6.17 -3.99
C PRO A 46 -4.89 -4.84 -3.47
N VAL A 47 -4.90 -4.60 -2.15
CA VAL A 47 -4.41 -3.34 -1.60
C VAL A 47 -2.87 -3.27 -1.61
N ILE A 48 -2.18 -4.39 -1.48
CA ILE A 48 -0.72 -4.45 -1.64
C ILE A 48 -0.34 -4.08 -3.08
N ARG A 49 -1.03 -4.63 -4.09
CA ARG A 49 -0.88 -4.25 -5.49
C ARG A 49 -1.10 -2.75 -5.66
N ALA A 50 -2.24 -2.23 -5.19
CA ALA A 50 -2.60 -0.83 -5.31
C ALA A 50 -1.53 0.12 -4.73
N ILE A 51 -0.94 -0.23 -3.58
CA ILE A 51 0.14 0.54 -2.95
C ILE A 51 1.42 0.53 -3.80
N LEU A 52 1.76 -0.63 -4.38
CA LEU A 52 2.94 -0.76 -5.25
C LEU A 52 2.77 -0.01 -6.56
N ASP A 53 1.61 -0.15 -7.21
CA ASP A 53 1.29 0.50 -8.48
C ASP A 53 1.23 2.04 -8.31
N ALA A 54 0.74 2.52 -7.17
CA ALA A 54 0.77 3.94 -6.81
C ALA A 54 2.16 4.47 -6.44
N GLY A 55 3.16 3.60 -6.31
CA GLY A 55 4.56 3.97 -6.03
C GLY A 55 4.82 4.53 -4.64
N TYR A 56 3.90 4.37 -3.68
CA TYR A 56 4.09 4.88 -2.31
C TYR A 56 5.24 4.18 -1.58
N VAL A 57 5.55 2.95 -1.97
CA VAL A 57 6.66 2.16 -1.43
C VAL A 57 7.48 1.54 -2.55
N ASN A 58 8.76 1.29 -2.32
CA ASN A 58 9.66 0.78 -3.36
C ASN A 58 10.29 -0.59 -3.04
N ARG A 59 9.91 -1.19 -1.91
CA ARG A 59 10.29 -2.54 -1.50
C ARG A 59 9.09 -3.23 -0.84
N LEU A 60 8.97 -4.54 -1.05
CA LEU A 60 7.94 -5.39 -0.45
C LEU A 60 8.58 -6.58 0.25
N VAL A 61 8.12 -6.85 1.47
CA VAL A 61 8.30 -8.13 2.18
C VAL A 61 6.92 -8.75 2.35
N THR A 62 6.72 -9.95 1.80
CA THR A 62 5.41 -10.64 1.77
C THR A 62 5.57 -12.16 1.81
N ASP A 63 4.46 -12.89 1.94
CA ASP A 63 4.44 -14.35 1.88
C ASP A 63 4.38 -14.89 0.45
N ALA A 64 4.70 -16.18 0.28
CA ALA A 64 4.81 -16.80 -1.03
C ALA A 64 3.51 -16.79 -1.85
N ALA A 65 2.34 -16.84 -1.21
CA ALA A 65 1.07 -16.84 -1.93
C ALA A 65 0.79 -15.47 -2.53
N VAL A 66 0.98 -14.40 -1.74
CA VAL A 66 0.85 -13.02 -2.23
C VAL A 66 1.90 -12.71 -3.29
N ALA A 67 3.16 -13.14 -3.10
CA ALA A 67 4.21 -12.95 -4.09
C ALA A 67 3.83 -13.53 -5.46
N LYS A 68 3.34 -14.79 -5.51
CA LYS A 68 2.86 -15.42 -6.76
C LYS A 68 1.71 -14.66 -7.40
N ALA A 69 0.73 -14.22 -6.60
CA ALA A 69 -0.39 -13.43 -7.09
C ALA A 69 0.06 -12.07 -7.68
N LEU A 70 1.13 -11.48 -7.12
CA LEU A 70 1.66 -10.19 -7.55
C LEU A 70 2.63 -10.27 -8.75
N THR A 71 3.16 -11.44 -9.08
CA THR A 71 4.04 -11.60 -10.25
C THR A 71 3.36 -12.25 -11.44
N GLY A 72 2.03 -12.47 -11.37
CA GLY A 72 1.27 -13.09 -12.44
C GLY A 72 1.62 -14.57 -12.61
N GLY A 73 1.56 -15.33 -11.51
CA GLY A 73 1.89 -16.76 -11.47
C GLY A 73 1.29 -17.58 -12.61
#